data_AF-A0A534E3Q5-F1
#
_entry.id   AF-A0A534E3Q5-F1
#
_cell.length_a   1.000
_cell.length_b   1.000
_cell.length_c   1.000
_cell.angle_alpha   90.00
_cell.angle_beta   90.00
_cell.angle_gamma   90.00
#
_symmetry.space_group_name_H-M   'P 1'
#
loop_
_entity.id
_entity.type
_entity.pdbx_description
1 polymer ?
#
loop_
_entity_poly.entity_id
_entity_poly.type
_entity_poly.pdbx_seq_one_letter_code
_entity_poly.pdbx_strand_id
1 'polypeptide(L)'
;VKGARTLVLGITFKENCPDVRNSKVVDVVRELQKQGAQVDIYDPWANSSECRHEYGLQPVRALKRGRYDVAIVAVAHRQFRELGARGVRKLCKTKHVLYDVKHVFPAAAVDGRL
;
A
#
# COMPACT_ATOMS: atom_id res chain seq x y z
N VAL A 1 -8.07 -13.55 5.84
CA VAL A 1 -7.59 -12.18 6.16
C VAL A 1 -6.98 -12.10 7.55
N LYS A 2 -7.63 -12.64 8.59
CA LYS A 2 -7.08 -12.70 9.95
C LYS A 2 -5.64 -13.22 9.98
N GLY A 3 -4.71 -12.41 10.48
CA GLY A 3 -3.28 -12.72 10.58
C GLY A 3 -2.44 -12.47 9.31
N ALA A 4 -3.05 -12.15 8.17
CA ALA A 4 -2.32 -11.85 6.94
C ALA A 4 -1.60 -10.50 7.05
N ARG A 5 -0.35 -10.43 6.57
CA ARG A 5 0.41 -9.18 6.47
C ARG A 5 0.13 -8.52 5.14
N THR A 6 -0.52 -7.36 5.17
CA THR A 6 -0.86 -6.58 3.99
C THR A 6 0.02 -5.35 3.90
N LEU A 7 0.63 -5.12 2.75
CA LEU A 7 1.33 -3.88 2.42
C LEU A 7 0.39 -3.00 1.60
N VAL A 8 0.15 -1.77 2.06
CA VAL A 8 -0.55 -0.74 1.30
C VAL A 8 0.48 0.27 0.80
N LEU A 9 0.63 0.36 -0.53
CA LEU A 9 1.51 1.30 -1.21
C LEU A 9 0.72 2.56 -1.55
N GLY A 10 1.00 3.63 -0.83
CA GLY A 10 0.34 4.92 -0.93
C GLY A 10 -0.71 5.13 0.17
N ILE A 11 -0.74 6.33 0.75
CA ILE A 11 -1.80 6.80 1.66
C ILE A 11 -2.21 8.24 1.37
N THR A 12 -1.42 8.98 0.61
CA THR A 12 -1.73 10.35 0.18
C THR A 12 -3.01 10.42 -0.64
N PHE A 13 -3.66 11.59 -0.62
CA PHE A 13 -4.92 11.85 -1.31
C PHE A 13 -4.79 11.68 -2.83
N LYS A 14 -3.64 12.09 -3.39
CA LYS A 14 -3.32 12.03 -4.80
C LYS A 14 -1.85 11.68 -5.02
N GLU A 15 -1.55 11.23 -6.23
CA GLU A 15 -0.18 10.89 -6.61
C GLU A 15 0.79 12.09 -6.54
N ASN A 16 2.04 11.79 -6.19
CA ASN A 16 3.19 12.69 -6.17
C ASN A 16 2.97 13.98 -5.36
N CYS A 17 2.25 13.86 -4.23
CA CYS A 17 1.89 14.96 -3.35
C CYS A 17 1.90 14.47 -1.89
N PRO A 18 2.37 15.28 -0.93
CA PRO A 18 2.43 14.86 0.47
C PRO A 18 1.08 14.93 1.20
N ASP A 19 0.04 15.53 0.60
CA ASP A 19 -1.24 15.73 1.28
C ASP A 19 -1.93 14.40 1.58
N VAL A 20 -2.15 14.13 2.86
CA VAL A 20 -2.82 12.91 3.34
C VAL A 20 -4.28 13.15 3.70
N ARG A 21 -4.72 14.41 3.80
CA ARG A 21 -6.06 14.76 4.26
C ARG A 21 -7.12 14.26 3.27
N ASN A 22 -8.26 13.85 3.80
CA ASN A 22 -9.38 13.26 3.03
C ASN A 22 -9.01 12.03 2.19
N SER A 23 -7.91 11.34 2.51
CA SER A 23 -7.54 10.13 1.80
C SER A 23 -8.49 8.97 2.10
N LYS A 24 -9.18 8.48 1.06
CA LYS A 24 -10.03 7.28 1.14
C LYS A 24 -9.23 5.99 1.35
N VAL A 25 -7.91 6.03 1.19
CA VAL A 25 -7.05 4.87 1.46
C VAL A 25 -7.10 4.50 2.95
N VAL A 26 -7.34 5.48 3.82
CA VAL A 26 -7.47 5.26 5.26
C VAL A 26 -8.62 4.31 5.58
N ASP A 27 -9.74 4.44 4.87
CA ASP A 27 -10.91 3.57 5.07
C ASP A 27 -10.58 2.12 4.71
N VAL A 28 -9.85 1.92 3.62
CA VAL A 28 -9.36 0.59 3.20
C VAL A 28 -8.45 -0.02 4.26
N VAL A 29 -7.50 0.77 4.78
CA VAL A 29 -6.59 0.33 5.85
C VAL A 29 -7.37 -0.09 7.10
N ARG A 30 -8.32 0.73 7.54
CA ARG A 30 -9.13 0.47 8.74
C ARG A 30 -9.99 -0.77 8.59
N GLU A 31 -10.62 -0.97 7.43
CA GLU A 31 -11.44 -2.15 7.18
C GLU A 31 -10.59 -3.44 7.18
N LEU A 32 -9.41 -3.41 6.56
CA LEU A 32 -8.47 -4.53 6.61
C LEU A 32 -8.03 -4.85 8.04
N GLN A 33 -7.70 -3.83 8.84
CA GLN A 33 -7.35 -3.99 10.25
C GLN A 33 -8.51 -4.56 11.07
N LYS A 34 -9.75 -4.09 10.83
CA LYS A 34 -10.97 -4.60 11.47
C LYS A 34 -11.21 -6.08 11.17
N GLN A 35 -10.86 -6.53 9.97
CA GLN A 35 -10.88 -7.95 9.58
C GLN A 35 -9.70 -8.77 10.13
N GLY A 36 -8.83 -8.16 10.93
CA GLY A 36 -7.71 -8.80 11.60
C GLY A 36 -6.43 -8.91 10.76
N ALA A 37 -6.30 -8.16 9.67
CA ALA A 37 -5.05 -8.06 8.93
C ALA A 37 -4.02 -7.21 9.69
N GLN A 38 -2.75 -7.55 9.55
CA GLN A 38 -1.65 -6.69 9.95
C GLN A 38 -1.27 -5.81 8.77
N VAL A 39 -1.54 -4.51 8.85
CA VAL A 39 -1.37 -3.59 7.73
C VAL A 39 -0.13 -2.71 7.94
N ASP A 40 0.84 -2.84 7.04
CA ASP A 40 1.94 -1.88 6.90
C ASP A 40 1.60 -0.93 5.74
N ILE A 41 1.87 0.36 5.93
CA ILE A 41 1.61 1.41 4.94
C ILE A 41 2.95 2.00 4.52
N TYR A 42 3.21 2.13 3.23
CA TYR A 42 4.39 2.82 2.74
C TYR A 42 3.98 3.85 1.69
N ASP A 43 4.37 5.10 1.91
CA ASP A 43 4.19 6.19 0.95
C ASP A 43 5.42 7.10 1.04
N PRO A 44 6.17 7.29 -0.08
CA PRO A 44 7.37 8.11 -0.07
C PRO A 44 7.10 9.61 0.06
N TRP A 45 5.86 10.06 -0.16
CA TRP A 45 5.47 11.46 -0.06
C TRP A 45 4.82 11.82 1.28
N ALA A 46 4.24 10.83 1.97
CA ALA A 46 3.51 11.07 3.21
C ALA A 46 4.42 11.41 4.40
N ASN A 47 4.06 12.46 5.15
CA ASN A 47 4.70 12.75 6.43
C ASN A 47 4.16 11.81 7.53
N SER A 48 5.04 11.06 8.21
CA SER A 48 4.61 10.11 9.25
C SER A 48 3.96 10.77 10.46
N SER A 49 4.38 11.98 10.84
CA SER A 49 3.80 12.71 11.96
C SER A 49 2.40 13.19 11.63
N GLU A 50 2.19 13.67 10.40
CA GLU A 50 0.87 14.08 9.89
C GLU A 50 -0.10 12.89 9.80
N CYS A 51 0.35 11.75 9.26
CA CYS A 51 -0.45 10.52 9.23
C CYS A 51 -0.91 10.08 10.63
N ARG A 52 -0.02 10.21 11.63
CA ARG A 52 -0.34 9.86 13.01
C ARG A 52 -1.36 10.85 13.59
N HIS A 53 -1.16 12.14 13.37
CA HIS A 53 -2.03 13.18 13.87
C HIS A 53 -3.45 13.06 13.31
N GLU A 54 -3.56 12.91 11.98
CA GLU A 54 -4.85 12.87 11.28
C GLU A 54 -5.60 11.53 11.46
N TYR A 55 -4.87 10.41 11.44
CA TYR A 55 -5.48 9.09 11.31
C TYR A 55 -5.07 8.08 12.39
N GLY A 56 -4.13 8.41 13.26
CA GLY A 56 -3.52 7.45 14.19
C GLY A 56 -2.66 6.39 13.50
N LEU A 57 -2.33 6.58 12.21
CA LEU A 57 -1.60 5.62 11.40
C LEU A 57 -0.12 6.01 11.30
N GLN A 58 0.75 5.00 11.28
CA GLN A 58 2.19 5.21 11.18
C GLN A 58 2.74 4.45 9.97
N PRO A 59 3.00 5.14 8.85
CA PRO A 59 3.67 4.53 7.72
C PRO A 59 5.06 3.99 8.09
N VAL A 60 5.42 2.84 7.52
CA VAL A 60 6.75 2.27 7.65
C VAL A 60 7.74 3.07 6.79
N ARG A 61 8.97 3.22 7.29
CA ARG A 61 10.02 3.96 6.55
C ARG A 61 10.77 3.12 5.54
N ALA A 62 10.79 1.80 5.73
CA ALA A 62 11.55 0.88 4.91
C ALA A 62 10.70 -0.35 4.57
N LEU A 63 10.77 -0.74 3.30
CA LEU A 63 10.13 -1.94 2.79
C LEU A 63 11.02 -3.15 3.06
N LYS A 64 10.42 -4.25 3.50
CA LYS A 64 11.11 -5.52 3.74
C LYS A 64 10.73 -6.52 2.66
N ARG A 65 11.73 -7.23 2.13
CA ARG A 65 11.54 -8.27 1.11
C ARG A 65 10.91 -9.52 1.71
N GLY A 66 10.12 -10.25 0.91
CA GLY A 66 9.60 -11.57 1.32
C GLY A 66 8.62 -11.56 2.50
N ARG A 67 8.01 -10.42 2.84
CA ARG A 67 7.29 -10.25 4.12
C ARG A 67 5.77 -10.29 4.01
N TYR A 68 5.23 -9.88 2.86
CA TYR A 68 3.80 -9.60 2.73
C TYR A 68 3.04 -10.72 2.02
N ASP A 69 1.85 -11.03 2.54
CA ASP A 69 0.90 -11.96 1.92
C ASP A 69 0.08 -11.25 0.84
N VAL A 70 -0.18 -9.95 1.02
CA VAL A 70 -0.91 -9.10 0.08
C VAL A 70 -0.17 -7.79 -0.10
N ALA A 71 -0.06 -7.31 -1.34
CA ALA A 71 0.35 -5.95 -1.64
C ALA A 71 -0.76 -5.24 -2.41
N ILE A 72 -1.14 -4.05 -1.96
CA ILE A 72 -2.17 -3.21 -2.57
C ILE A 72 -1.51 -1.92 -3.03
N VAL A 73 -1.64 -1.60 -4.32
CA VAL A 73 -1.21 -0.31 -4.87
C VAL A 73 -2.42 0.63 -4.85
N ALA A 74 -2.43 1.54 -3.87
CA ALA A 74 -3.58 2.40 -3.59
C ALA A 74 -3.46 3.80 -4.22
N VAL A 75 -2.23 4.27 -4.46
CA VAL A 75 -1.93 5.56 -5.09
C VAL A 75 -0.90 5.36 -6.21
N ALA A 76 -1.01 6.09 -7.32
CA ALA A 76 -0.21 5.88 -8.52
C ALA A 76 1.11 6.68 -8.58
N HIS A 77 1.83 6.76 -7.46
CA HIS A 77 3.12 7.46 -7.37
C HIS A 77 4.13 6.97 -8.42
N ARG A 78 4.98 7.88 -8.91
CA ARG A 78 6.06 7.56 -9.86
C ARG A 78 6.99 6.50 -9.31
N GLN A 79 7.32 6.56 -8.03
CA GLN A 79 8.17 5.56 -7.35
C GLN A 79 7.60 4.14 -7.43
N PHE A 80 6.27 3.99 -7.41
CA PHE A 80 5.65 2.67 -7.54
C PHE A 80 5.63 2.18 -8.99
N ARG A 81 5.44 3.09 -9.95
CA ARG A 81 5.60 2.79 -11.39
C ARG A 81 7.01 2.30 -11.70
N GLU A 82 8.02 3.00 -11.16
CA GLU A 82 9.44 2.65 -11.31
C GLU A 82 9.80 1.33 -10.63
N LEU A 83 9.25 1.09 -9.42
CA LEU A 83 9.41 -0.20 -8.75
C LEU A 83 8.82 -1.34 -9.59
N GLY A 84 7.68 -1.08 -10.24
CA GLY A 84 6.99 -2.01 -11.12
C GLY A 84 6.39 -3.21 -10.38
N ALA A 85 5.51 -3.95 -11.05
CA ALA A 85 4.88 -5.15 -10.48
C ALA A 85 5.92 -6.17 -9.98
N ARG A 86 7.00 -6.39 -10.75
CA ARG A 86 8.09 -7.30 -10.34
C ARG A 86 8.79 -6.84 -9.07
N GLY A 87 9.00 -5.54 -8.88
CA GLY A 87 9.60 -5.00 -7.66
C GLY A 87 8.68 -5.16 -6.46
N VAL A 88 7.39 -4.88 -6.63
CA VAL A 88 6.38 -5.08 -5.58
C VAL A 88 6.30 -6.56 -5.17
N ARG A 89 6.27 -7.50 -6.13
CA ARG A 89 6.24 -8.94 -5.83
C ARG A 89 7.46 -9.43 -5.04
N LYS A 90 8.63 -8.77 -5.15
CA LYS A 90 9.81 -9.08 -4.32
C LYS A 90 9.63 -8.71 -2.85
N LEU A 91 8.69 -7.82 -2.53
CA LEU A 91 8.30 -7.48 -1.16
C LEU A 91 7.41 -8.56 -0.54
N CYS A 92 6.73 -9.32 -1.39
CA CYS A 92 5.79 -10.36 -0.99
C CYS A 92 6.48 -11.71 -0.75
N LYS A 93 5.82 -12.58 0.01
CA LYS A 93 6.19 -14.00 0.17
C LYS A 93 5.98 -14.76 -1.14
N THR A 94 6.44 -16.01 -1.20
CA THR A 94 6.26 -16.87 -2.38
C THR A 94 4.80 -16.99 -2.81
N LYS A 95 3.88 -17.25 -1.86
CA LYS A 95 2.43 -17.18 -2.09
C LYS A 95 1.92 -15.81 -1.69
N HIS A 96 1.41 -15.04 -2.64
CA HIS A 96 0.94 -13.69 -2.41
C HIS A 96 -0.10 -13.24 -3.42
N VAL A 97 -0.75 -12.11 -3.13
CA VAL A 97 -1.63 -11.38 -4.04
C VAL A 97 -1.11 -9.95 -4.24
N LEU A 98 -1.01 -9.52 -5.49
CA LEU A 98 -0.79 -8.13 -5.89
C LEU A 98 -2.07 -7.54 -6.48
N TYR A 99 -2.65 -6.57 -5.78
CA TYR A 99 -3.87 -5.87 -6.20
C TYR A 99 -3.56 -4.40 -6.55
N ASP A 100 -3.98 -3.95 -7.73
CA ASP A 100 -3.70 -2.60 -8.23
C ASP A 100 -4.98 -1.80 -8.42
N VAL A 101 -5.24 -0.86 -7.51
CA VAL A 101 -6.46 -0.03 -7.49
C VAL A 101 -6.39 1.12 -8.48
N LYS A 102 -5.20 1.45 -9.00
CA LYS A 102 -4.98 2.66 -9.80
C LYS A 102 -4.47 2.37 -11.22
N HIS A 103 -4.51 1.11 -11.63
CA HIS A 103 -4.01 0.65 -12.93
C HIS A 103 -2.58 1.15 -13.24
N VAL A 104 -1.72 1.12 -12.22
CA VAL A 104 -0.31 1.50 -12.31
C VAL A 104 0.46 0.52 -13.19
N PHE A 105 0.08 -0.76 -13.16
CA PHE A 105 0.77 -1.85 -13.84
C PHE A 105 -0.05 -2.46 -14.98
N PRO A 106 0.61 -3.15 -15.94
CA PRO A 106 -0.09 -3.92 -16.96
C PRO A 106 -1.01 -4.98 -16.34
N ALA A 107 -2.18 -5.20 -16.93
CA ALA A 107 -3.19 -6.13 -16.42
C ALA A 107 -2.65 -7.54 -16.15
N ALA A 108 -1.81 -8.05 -17.06
CA ALA A 108 -1.20 -9.37 -16.95
C ALA A 108 -0.13 -9.48 -15.84
N ALA A 109 0.27 -8.37 -15.22
CA ALA A 109 1.31 -8.34 -14.20
C ALA A 109 0.76 -8.39 -12.76
N VAL A 110 -0.56 -8.24 -12.59
CA VAL A 110 -1.25 -8.15 -11.29
C VAL A 110 -2.30 -9.26 -11.16
N ASP A 111 -2.64 -9.60 -9.92
CA ASP A 111 -3.60 -10.67 -9.63
C ASP A 111 -5.04 -10.13 -9.57
N GLY A 112 -5.20 -8.81 -9.38
CA GLY A 112 -6.49 -8.13 -9.42
C GLY A 112 -6.33 -6.62 -9.59
N ARG A 113 -7.38 -5.97 -10.07
CA ARG A 113 -7.49 -4.52 -10.23
C ARG A 113 -8.95 -4.07 -10.15
N LEU A 114 -9.16 -2.81 -9.78
CA LEU A 114 -10.46 -2.12 -9.83
C LEU A 114 -10.42 -1.08 -10.93
#